data_AF-A0A0G0AQQ2-F1
#
_entry.id   AF-A0A0G0AQQ2-F1
#
_cell.length_a   1.000
_cell.length_b   1.000
_cell.length_c   1.000
_cell.angle_alpha   90.00
_cell.angle_beta   90.00
_cell.angle_gamma   90.00
#
_symmetry.space_group_name_H-M   'P 1'
#
loop_
_entity.id
_entity.type
_entity.pdbx_description
1 polymer ?
#
loop_
_entity_poly.entity_id
_entity_poly.type
_entity_poly.pdbx_seq_one_letter_code
_entity_poly.pdbx_strand_id
1 'polypeptide(L)'
;MFVIVKKGIGYGVWFLVFAIFSFEGLFYITKDALPGEKLYPTKLRVEKIIATSSYILNKQVDLQMEFINNRLYETTKVLSSKQASESLTRLDSQVEITAGYITQIKNPKEREVAAKKYVVQLNHASVVLKNEQITLQQNSSEITNPTTSSNTNQPVENNNNQLTAANIATQIPVAQPTTFPTQTMSVPASEPPISAPSLIPTSVPTSTTVQQLTQNQQVTVVEQLQQTQQNINNTIEQMNSIINPNSGNNRKGNDDNRRDNNGGGGKRRW
;
A
#
# COMPACT_ATOMS: atom_id res chain seq x y z
N MET A 1 -2.63 54.41 -19.66
CA MET A 1 -2.54 52.97 -20.01
C MET A 1 -1.71 52.13 -19.03
N PHE A 2 -0.65 52.66 -18.41
CA PHE A 2 0.21 51.92 -17.46
C PHE A 2 -0.45 51.49 -16.12
N VAL A 3 -1.53 52.14 -15.67
CA VAL A 3 -2.17 51.83 -14.37
C VAL A 3 -3.03 50.56 -14.41
N ILE A 4 -3.57 50.19 -15.58
CA ILE A 4 -4.43 49.00 -15.75
C ILE A 4 -3.57 47.72 -15.76
N VAL A 5 -2.36 47.79 -16.34
CA VAL A 5 -1.42 46.65 -16.39
C VAL A 5 -0.90 46.26 -14.99
N LYS A 6 -0.70 47.24 -14.09
CA LYS A 6 -0.27 46.96 -12.71
C LYS A 6 -1.33 46.22 -11.88
N LYS A 7 -2.62 46.48 -12.10
CA LYS A 7 -3.70 45.78 -11.38
C LYS A 7 -3.86 44.33 -11.86
N GLY A 8 -3.73 44.06 -13.15
CA GLY A 8 -3.84 42.70 -13.71
C GLY A 8 -2.78 41.73 -13.20
N ILE A 9 -1.52 42.17 -13.07
CA ILE A 9 -0.43 41.34 -12.56
C ILE A 9 -0.66 40.98 -11.08
N GLY A 10 -1.21 41.91 -10.29
CA GLY A 10 -1.55 41.67 -8.88
C GLY A 10 -2.59 40.56 -8.70
N TYR A 11 -3.65 40.53 -9.51
CA TYR A 11 -4.66 39.47 -9.46
C TYR A 11 -4.12 38.11 -9.92
N GLY A 12 -3.23 38.09 -10.93
CA GLY A 12 -2.59 36.87 -11.39
C GLY A 12 -1.72 36.22 -10.31
N VAL A 13 -0.88 37.01 -9.64
CA VAL A 13 -0.05 36.54 -8.51
C VAL A 13 -0.92 36.08 -7.35
N TRP A 14 -1.97 36.83 -7.00
CA TRP A 14 -2.86 36.45 -5.91
C TRP A 14 -3.62 35.16 -6.21
N PHE A 15 -4.11 34.98 -7.44
CA PHE A 15 -4.76 33.74 -7.88
C PHE A 15 -3.79 32.56 -7.87
N LEU A 16 -2.53 32.76 -8.27
CA LEU A 16 -1.50 31.71 -8.21
C LEU A 16 -1.22 31.28 -6.77
N VAL A 17 -1.05 32.23 -5.85
CA VAL A 17 -0.86 31.94 -4.42
C VAL A 17 -2.09 31.23 -3.85
N PHE A 18 -3.29 31.73 -4.13
CA PHE A 18 -4.53 31.11 -3.69
C PHE A 18 -4.68 29.68 -4.24
N ALA A 19 -4.32 29.46 -5.50
CA ALA A 19 -4.32 28.13 -6.10
C ALA A 19 -3.36 27.20 -5.35
N ILE A 20 -2.11 27.62 -5.11
CA ILE A 20 -1.11 26.82 -4.38
C ILE A 20 -1.61 26.45 -2.97
N PHE A 21 -2.10 27.42 -2.20
CA PHE A 21 -2.65 27.15 -0.86
C PHE A 21 -3.90 26.27 -0.89
N SER A 22 -4.77 26.44 -1.89
CA SER A 22 -5.96 25.61 -2.06
C SER A 22 -5.58 24.16 -2.36
N PHE A 23 -4.53 23.94 -3.17
CA PHE A 23 -4.04 22.60 -3.49
C PHE A 23 -3.47 21.87 -2.28
N GLU A 24 -2.70 22.56 -1.42
CA GLU A 24 -2.20 21.96 -0.16
C GLU A 24 -3.35 21.60 0.79
N GLY A 25 -4.35 22.47 0.93
CA GLY A 25 -5.53 22.18 1.75
C GLY A 25 -6.30 20.96 1.23
N LEU A 26 -6.52 20.88 -0.08
CA LEU A 26 -7.15 19.72 -0.73
C LEU A 26 -6.36 18.43 -0.52
N PHE A 27 -5.03 18.49 -0.58
CA PHE A 27 -4.17 17.33 -0.33
C PHE A 27 -4.32 16.84 1.11
N TYR A 28 -4.26 17.74 2.10
CA TYR A 28 -4.38 17.36 3.51
C TYR A 28 -5.73 16.73 3.84
N ILE A 29 -6.82 17.25 3.27
CA ILE A 29 -8.17 16.74 3.53
C ILE A 29 -8.41 15.38 2.85
N THR A 30 -7.78 15.13 1.70
CA THR A 30 -8.03 13.91 0.92
C THR A 30 -7.08 12.76 1.25
N LYS A 31 -5.97 13.01 1.95
CA LYS A 31 -4.97 11.97 2.27
C LYS A 31 -5.56 10.78 3.03
N ASP A 32 -6.49 11.04 3.96
CA ASP A 32 -7.08 10.04 4.83
C ASP A 32 -8.38 9.45 4.25
N ALA A 33 -8.82 9.93 3.07
CA ALA A 33 -10.04 9.43 2.46
C ALA A 33 -9.88 7.95 2.07
N LEU A 34 -10.85 7.13 2.48
CA LEU A 34 -10.90 5.69 2.24
C LEU A 34 -11.85 5.33 1.09
N PRO A 35 -11.66 4.15 0.45
CA PRO A 35 -12.62 3.61 -0.50
C PRO A 35 -14.07 3.64 0.01
N GLY A 36 -14.98 4.16 -0.82
CA GLY A 36 -16.40 4.35 -0.48
C GLY A 36 -16.75 5.71 0.15
N GLU A 37 -15.77 6.51 0.56
CA GLU A 37 -16.03 7.85 1.08
C GLU A 37 -16.23 8.89 -0.04
N LYS A 38 -17.03 9.93 0.24
CA LYS A 38 -17.39 10.97 -0.75
C LYS A 38 -16.16 11.71 -1.33
N LEU A 39 -15.10 11.86 -0.53
CA LEU A 39 -13.89 12.57 -0.92
C LEU A 39 -12.86 11.67 -1.63
N TYR A 40 -13.07 10.35 -1.64
CA TYR A 40 -12.15 9.42 -2.24
C TYR A 40 -11.95 9.62 -3.75
N PRO A 41 -12.98 9.85 -4.57
CA PRO A 41 -12.78 10.19 -5.99
C PRO A 41 -11.91 11.45 -6.19
N THR A 42 -11.99 12.42 -5.28
CA THR A 42 -11.15 13.63 -5.33
C THR A 42 -9.70 13.30 -5.03
N LYS A 43 -9.44 12.46 -4.01
CA LYS A 43 -8.11 11.92 -3.71
C LYS A 43 -7.44 11.34 -4.96
N LEU A 44 -8.15 10.45 -5.66
CA LEU A 44 -7.64 9.81 -6.87
C LEU A 44 -7.32 10.79 -7.99
N ARG A 45 -8.13 11.83 -8.17
CA ARG A 45 -7.88 12.87 -9.16
C ARG A 45 -6.64 13.68 -8.81
N VAL A 46 -6.48 14.05 -7.55
CA VAL A 46 -5.31 14.78 -7.05
C VAL A 46 -4.06 13.93 -7.26
N GLU A 47 -4.05 12.68 -6.82
CA GLU A 47 -2.93 11.76 -7.03
C GLU A 47 -2.58 11.60 -8.51
N LYS A 48 -3.58 11.45 -9.39
CA LYS A 48 -3.37 11.37 -10.85
C LYS A 48 -2.74 12.64 -11.42
N ILE A 49 -3.18 13.82 -10.96
CA ILE A 49 -2.60 15.11 -11.38
C ILE A 49 -1.14 15.18 -10.95
N ILE A 50 -0.84 14.83 -9.68
CA ILE A 50 0.54 14.81 -9.17
C ILE A 50 1.38 13.82 -9.99
N ALA A 51 0.88 12.62 -10.24
CA ALA A 51 1.54 11.56 -11.02
C ALA A 51 1.83 11.94 -12.47
N THR A 52 0.95 12.74 -13.08
CA THR A 52 1.09 13.19 -14.47
C THR A 52 1.99 14.42 -14.55
N SER A 53 2.01 15.26 -13.52
CA SER A 53 2.83 16.46 -13.45
C SER A 53 4.31 16.19 -13.17
N SER A 54 4.65 15.01 -12.65
CA SER A 54 6.03 14.60 -12.41
C SER A 54 6.72 14.17 -13.71
N TYR A 55 7.21 15.13 -14.49
CA TYR A 55 7.89 14.91 -15.78
C TYR A 55 9.17 14.06 -15.71
N ILE A 56 9.71 13.79 -14.51
CA ILE A 56 10.95 13.04 -14.31
C ILE A 56 10.61 11.60 -13.96
N LEU A 57 10.87 10.64 -14.85
CA LEU A 57 10.53 9.21 -14.65
C LEU A 57 10.98 8.67 -13.29
N ASN A 58 12.19 9.00 -12.83
CA ASN A 58 12.67 8.52 -11.52
C ASN A 58 11.83 9.06 -10.35
N LYS A 59 11.43 10.34 -10.41
CA LYS A 59 10.53 10.92 -9.40
C LYS A 59 9.12 10.34 -9.51
N GLN A 60 8.69 10.02 -10.73
CA GLN A 60 7.43 9.36 -10.96
C GLN A 60 7.43 7.98 -10.28
N VAL A 61 8.49 7.19 -10.41
CA VAL A 61 8.62 5.88 -9.76
C VAL A 61 8.59 6.00 -8.23
N ASP A 62 9.35 6.93 -7.65
CA ASP A 62 9.32 7.17 -6.19
C ASP A 62 7.91 7.55 -5.70
N LEU A 63 7.19 8.41 -6.44
CA LEU A 63 5.81 8.78 -6.15
C LEU A 63 4.84 7.59 -6.28
N GLN A 64 4.99 6.76 -7.31
CA GLN A 64 4.13 5.58 -7.50
C GLN A 64 4.35 4.55 -6.37
N MET A 65 5.59 4.42 -5.87
CA MET A 65 5.88 3.61 -4.67
C MET A 65 5.20 4.17 -3.41
N GLU A 66 5.11 5.50 -3.26
CA GLU A 66 4.34 6.14 -2.18
C GLU A 66 2.85 5.81 -2.29
N PHE A 67 2.29 5.84 -3.51
CA PHE A 67 0.90 5.43 -3.72
C PHE A 67 0.64 3.97 -3.38
N ILE A 68 1.62 3.06 -3.57
CA ILE A 68 1.49 1.68 -3.10
C ILE A 68 1.34 1.61 -1.59
N ASN A 69 2.14 2.38 -0.83
CA ASN A 69 1.99 2.45 0.62
C ASN A 69 0.60 2.95 1.02
N ASN A 70 0.10 3.98 0.34
CA ASN A 70 -1.23 4.52 0.60
C ASN A 70 -2.33 3.50 0.28
N ARG A 71 -2.24 2.79 -0.85
CA ARG A 71 -3.20 1.74 -1.22
C ARG A 71 -3.13 0.53 -0.29
N LEU A 72 -1.93 0.17 0.18
CA LEU A 72 -1.77 -0.88 1.19
C LEU A 72 -2.43 -0.47 2.49
N TYR A 73 -2.19 0.75 2.97
CA TYR A 73 -2.84 1.30 4.17
C TYR A 73 -4.37 1.34 4.04
N GLU A 74 -4.89 1.82 2.91
CA GLU A 74 -6.33 1.81 2.65
C GLU A 74 -6.89 0.40 2.69
N THR A 75 -6.19 -0.55 2.06
CA THR A 75 -6.59 -1.95 1.98
C THR A 75 -6.68 -2.57 3.36
N THR A 76 -5.68 -2.39 4.22
CA THR A 76 -5.74 -2.92 5.60
C THR A 76 -6.88 -2.30 6.40
N LYS A 77 -7.19 -1.01 6.19
CA LYS A 77 -8.31 -0.33 6.87
C LYS A 77 -9.68 -0.82 6.44
N VAL A 78 -9.85 -1.21 5.18
CA VAL A 78 -11.16 -1.57 4.62
C VAL A 78 -11.33 -3.06 4.34
N LEU A 79 -10.36 -3.90 4.73
CA LEU A 79 -10.37 -5.33 4.41
C LEU A 79 -11.53 -6.09 5.04
N SER A 80 -12.03 -5.61 6.18
CA SER A 80 -13.21 -6.14 6.87
C SER A 80 -14.51 -5.42 6.46
N SER A 81 -14.52 -4.73 5.32
CA SER A 81 -15.69 -4.00 4.81
C SER A 81 -16.06 -4.42 3.38
N LYS A 82 -17.19 -3.94 2.88
CA LYS A 82 -17.63 -4.17 1.48
C LYS A 82 -16.67 -3.57 0.46
N GLN A 83 -15.83 -2.63 0.87
CA GLN A 83 -14.87 -1.94 0.02
C GLN A 83 -13.53 -2.67 -0.12
N ALA A 84 -13.34 -3.81 0.57
CA ALA A 84 -12.12 -4.62 0.49
C ALA A 84 -11.74 -4.98 -0.96
N SER A 85 -12.71 -5.44 -1.75
CA SER A 85 -12.53 -5.84 -3.15
C SER A 85 -12.02 -4.70 -4.04
N GLU A 86 -12.63 -3.51 -3.90
CA GLU A 86 -12.20 -2.33 -4.64
C GLU A 86 -10.78 -1.91 -4.23
N SER A 87 -10.49 -1.92 -2.93
CA SER A 87 -9.16 -1.54 -2.42
C SER A 87 -8.06 -2.49 -2.88
N LEU A 88 -8.31 -3.81 -2.84
CA LEU A 88 -7.38 -4.83 -3.34
C LEU A 88 -7.10 -4.66 -4.84
N THR A 89 -8.16 -4.46 -5.64
CA THR A 89 -8.03 -4.23 -7.09
C THR A 89 -7.19 -2.98 -7.40
N ARG A 90 -7.32 -1.93 -6.59
CA ARG A 90 -6.54 -0.69 -6.74
C ARG A 90 -5.08 -0.90 -6.34
N LEU A 91 -4.81 -1.64 -5.27
CA LEU A 91 -3.45 -2.02 -4.88
C LEU A 91 -2.79 -2.82 -6.01
N ASP A 92 -3.50 -3.81 -6.55
CA ASP A 92 -3.04 -4.65 -7.65
C ASP A 92 -2.69 -3.84 -8.90
N SER A 93 -3.60 -2.97 -9.34
CA SER A 93 -3.37 -2.06 -10.47
C SER A 93 -2.17 -1.12 -10.22
N GLN A 94 -2.02 -0.62 -9.00
CA GLN A 94 -0.91 0.27 -8.64
C GLN A 94 0.44 -0.46 -8.67
N VAL A 95 0.47 -1.75 -8.31
CA VAL A 95 1.65 -2.62 -8.44
C VAL A 95 2.06 -2.72 -9.91
N GLU A 96 1.12 -3.08 -10.79
CA GLU A 96 1.41 -3.22 -12.23
C GLU A 96 1.86 -1.91 -12.88
N ILE A 97 1.19 -0.80 -12.58
CA ILE A 97 1.55 0.53 -13.10
C ILE A 97 2.98 0.89 -12.70
N THR A 98 3.35 0.66 -11.43
CA THR A 98 4.68 0.99 -10.92
C THR A 98 5.76 0.13 -11.58
N ALA A 99 5.52 -1.18 -11.73
CA ALA A 99 6.38 -2.08 -12.48
C ALA A 99 6.57 -1.58 -13.93
N GLY A 100 5.48 -1.18 -14.58
CA GLY A 100 5.48 -0.59 -15.92
C GLY A 100 6.40 0.64 -16.02
N TYR A 101 6.31 1.58 -15.09
CA TYR A 101 7.19 2.75 -15.07
C TYR A 101 8.67 2.38 -14.89
N ILE A 102 8.97 1.42 -14.01
CA ILE A 102 10.35 0.96 -13.79
C ILE A 102 10.93 0.36 -15.08
N THR A 103 10.18 -0.48 -15.80
CA THR A 103 10.66 -1.08 -17.05
C THR A 103 10.96 -0.05 -18.14
N GLN A 104 10.29 1.11 -18.12
CA GLN A 104 10.47 2.22 -19.06
C GLN A 104 11.67 3.13 -18.75
N ILE A 105 12.33 2.98 -17.60
CA ILE A 105 13.55 3.73 -17.28
C ILE A 105 14.66 3.36 -18.27
N LYS A 106 15.14 4.36 -19.03
CA LYS A 106 16.16 4.17 -20.08
C LYS A 106 17.54 3.81 -19.53
N ASN A 107 17.94 4.42 -18.41
CA ASN A 107 19.24 4.16 -17.80
C ASN A 107 19.21 2.83 -17.03
N PRO A 108 20.01 1.82 -17.41
CA PRO A 108 19.96 0.50 -16.78
C PRO A 108 20.33 0.53 -15.30
N LYS A 109 21.25 1.40 -14.87
CA LYS A 109 21.65 1.52 -13.47
C LYS A 109 20.54 2.12 -12.61
N GLU A 110 19.89 3.18 -13.10
CA GLU A 110 18.75 3.79 -12.42
C GLU A 110 17.57 2.83 -12.35
N ARG A 111 17.32 2.07 -13.43
CA ARG A 111 16.31 1.03 -13.47
C ARG A 111 16.56 -0.07 -12.45
N GLU A 112 17.80 -0.54 -12.32
CA GLU A 112 18.20 -1.53 -11.32
C GLU A 112 17.97 -0.99 -9.89
N VAL A 113 18.37 0.26 -9.61
CA VAL A 113 18.17 0.90 -8.31
C VAL A 113 16.68 1.03 -7.98
N ALA A 114 15.87 1.47 -8.95
CA ALA A 114 14.42 1.56 -8.81
C ALA A 114 13.77 0.19 -8.56
N ALA A 115 14.17 -0.84 -9.30
CA ALA A 115 13.70 -2.21 -9.11
C ALA A 115 14.05 -2.74 -7.71
N LYS A 116 15.26 -2.48 -7.19
CA LYS A 116 15.66 -2.88 -5.82
C LYS A 116 14.77 -2.25 -4.75
N LYS A 117 14.58 -0.92 -4.82
CA LYS A 117 13.68 -0.21 -3.90
C LYS A 117 12.27 -0.79 -3.96
N TYR A 118 11.81 -1.06 -5.18
CA TYR A 118 10.46 -1.56 -5.40
C TYR A 118 10.25 -2.98 -4.86
N VAL A 119 11.23 -3.88 -5.03
CA VAL A 119 11.20 -5.23 -4.42
C VAL A 119 11.12 -5.16 -2.90
N VAL A 120 11.87 -4.27 -2.25
CA VAL A 120 11.77 -4.06 -0.80
C VAL A 120 10.36 -3.64 -0.39
N GLN A 121 9.78 -2.69 -1.13
CA GLN A 121 8.43 -2.19 -0.90
C GLN A 121 7.36 -3.29 -1.09
N LEU A 122 7.49 -4.12 -2.13
CA LEU A 122 6.59 -5.23 -2.39
C LEU A 122 6.70 -6.36 -1.35
N ASN A 123 7.91 -6.65 -0.87
CA ASN A 123 8.11 -7.60 0.24
C ASN A 123 7.39 -7.12 1.51
N HIS A 124 7.47 -5.83 1.82
CA HIS A 124 6.72 -5.26 2.94
C HIS A 124 5.20 -5.42 2.75
N ALA A 125 4.68 -5.06 1.57
CA ALA A 125 3.26 -5.23 1.25
C ALA A 125 2.79 -6.69 1.36
N SER A 126 3.60 -7.62 0.84
CA SER A 126 3.37 -9.06 0.92
C SER A 126 3.24 -9.56 2.37
N VAL A 127 4.14 -9.13 3.26
CA VAL A 127 4.07 -9.51 4.68
C VAL A 127 2.81 -8.97 5.34
N VAL A 128 2.46 -7.70 5.08
CA VAL A 128 1.26 -7.07 5.64
C VAL A 128 0.00 -7.80 5.19
N LEU A 129 -0.17 -8.05 3.88
CA LEU A 129 -1.35 -8.74 3.35
C LEU A 129 -1.47 -10.17 3.87
N LYS A 130 -0.35 -10.89 3.99
CA LYS A 130 -0.34 -12.24 4.58
C LYS A 130 -0.81 -12.24 6.03
N ASN A 131 -0.39 -11.26 6.83
CA ASN A 131 -0.85 -11.15 8.22
C ASN A 131 -2.36 -10.89 8.29
N GLU A 132 -2.87 -9.97 7.47
CA GLU A 132 -4.31 -9.70 7.39
C GLU A 132 -5.11 -10.92 6.94
N GLN A 133 -4.58 -11.71 5.99
CA GLN A 133 -5.19 -12.97 5.57
C GLN A 133 -5.36 -13.94 6.74
N ILE A 134 -4.32 -14.09 7.56
CA ILE A 134 -4.34 -14.96 8.75
C ILE A 134 -5.40 -14.46 9.73
N THR A 135 -5.45 -13.14 10.00
CA THR A 135 -6.45 -12.54 10.89
C THR A 135 -7.88 -12.78 10.41
N LEU A 136 -8.16 -12.60 9.11
CA LEU A 136 -9.48 -12.88 8.54
C LEU A 136 -9.89 -14.36 8.64
N GLN A 137 -8.93 -15.28 8.44
CA GLN A 137 -9.19 -16.72 8.57
C GLN A 137 -9.45 -17.15 10.03
N GLN A 138 -8.71 -16.57 10.98
CA GLN A 138 -8.91 -16.84 12.41
C GLN A 138 -10.31 -16.39 12.87
N ASN A 139 -10.71 -15.16 12.52
CA ASN A 139 -12.02 -14.62 12.89
C ASN A 139 -13.19 -15.40 12.26
N SER A 140 -12.96 -16.12 11.15
CA SER A 140 -13.99 -16.96 10.51
C SER A 140 -14.26 -18.24 11.29
N SER A 141 -13.24 -18.79 11.96
CA SER A 141 -13.35 -20.08 12.67
C SER A 141 -14.12 -19.99 13.99
N GLU A 142 -14.16 -18.80 14.61
CA GLU A 142 -14.77 -18.59 15.93
C GLU A 142 -16.32 -18.56 15.91
N ILE A 143 -16.94 -18.39 14.74
CA ILE A 143 -18.40 -18.24 14.61
C ILE A 143 -19.15 -19.59 14.60
N THR A 144 -18.45 -20.72 14.44
CA THR A 144 -19.09 -22.04 14.24
C THR A 144 -19.34 -22.87 15.50
N ASN A 145 -18.98 -22.39 16.70
CA ASN A 145 -19.39 -23.05 17.95
C ASN A 145 -20.51 -22.25 18.63
N PRO A 146 -21.79 -22.61 18.42
CA PRO A 146 -22.82 -22.16 19.34
C PRO A 146 -22.52 -22.79 20.70
N THR A 147 -21.96 -21.99 21.62
CA THR A 147 -21.89 -22.35 23.04
C THR A 147 -23.30 -22.64 23.51
N THR A 148 -23.65 -23.92 23.49
CA THR A 148 -24.78 -24.43 24.26
C THR A 148 -24.36 -24.24 25.70
N SER A 149 -24.90 -23.23 26.38
CA SER A 149 -24.77 -23.07 27.83
C SER A 149 -25.39 -24.30 28.49
N SER A 150 -24.63 -25.37 28.60
CA SER A 150 -24.90 -26.44 29.54
C SER A 150 -24.11 -26.15 30.80
N ASN A 151 -24.86 -25.65 31.77
CA ASN A 151 -24.45 -25.42 33.13
C ASN A 151 -24.13 -26.78 33.79
N THR A 152 -22.85 -27.16 33.87
CA THR A 152 -22.42 -28.25 34.75
C THR A 152 -21.06 -27.93 35.35
N ASN A 153 -21.08 -27.65 36.65
CA ASN A 153 -19.91 -27.60 37.52
C ASN A 153 -19.16 -28.93 37.48
N GLN A 154 -17.93 -28.97 36.93
CA GLN A 154 -16.92 -29.95 37.32
C GLN A 154 -15.49 -29.39 37.24
N PRO A 155 -14.57 -29.88 38.09
CA PRO A 155 -13.28 -29.28 38.33
C PRO A 155 -12.21 -29.71 37.31
N VAL A 156 -11.35 -28.73 37.05
CA VAL A 156 -10.09 -28.68 36.31
C VAL A 156 -9.21 -29.94 36.43
N GLU A 157 -8.89 -30.55 35.29
CA GLU A 157 -7.68 -31.37 35.13
C GLU A 157 -6.77 -30.72 34.06
N ASN A 158 -5.59 -30.35 34.52
CA ASN A 158 -4.56 -29.57 33.84
C ASN A 158 -3.70 -30.49 32.96
N ASN A 159 -3.63 -30.23 31.65
CA ASN A 159 -2.62 -30.85 30.80
C ASN A 159 -1.96 -29.83 29.87
N ASN A 160 -0.70 -29.54 30.19
CA ASN A 160 0.24 -28.74 29.41
C ASN A 160 0.59 -29.46 28.11
N ASN A 161 0.32 -28.84 26.96
CA ASN A 161 1.08 -29.08 25.73
C ASN A 161 1.50 -27.74 25.12
N GLN A 162 2.77 -27.42 25.36
CA GLN A 162 3.49 -26.24 24.92
C GLN A 162 3.97 -26.46 23.47
N LEU A 163 3.32 -25.80 22.50
CA LEU A 163 3.86 -25.66 21.14
C LEU A 163 4.76 -24.43 21.09
N THR A 164 6.05 -24.67 20.84
CA THR A 164 7.09 -23.66 20.65
C THR A 164 6.97 -23.01 19.27
N ALA A 165 6.49 -21.77 19.21
CA ALA A 165 6.64 -20.91 18.04
C ALA A 165 8.06 -20.33 18.01
N ALA A 166 8.83 -20.69 16.99
CA ALA A 166 10.14 -20.12 16.73
C ALA A 166 10.00 -18.63 16.37
N ASN A 167 10.42 -17.80 17.31
CA ASN A 167 10.48 -16.35 17.26
C ASN A 167 11.62 -15.91 16.32
N ILE A 168 11.31 -15.52 15.08
CA ILE A 168 12.24 -14.78 14.21
C ILE A 168 11.86 -13.30 14.31
N ALA A 169 12.33 -12.65 15.37
CA ALA A 169 12.30 -11.21 15.52
C ALA A 169 13.40 -10.59 14.65
N THR A 170 13.08 -10.23 13.42
CA THR A 170 13.88 -9.23 12.69
C THR A 170 13.48 -7.86 13.22
N GLN A 171 14.27 -7.33 14.16
CA GLN A 171 14.13 -5.97 14.67
C GLN A 171 14.34 -4.99 13.51
N ILE A 172 13.26 -4.35 13.07
CA ILE A 172 13.33 -3.11 12.30
C ILE A 172 13.59 -2.00 13.33
N PRO A 173 14.64 -1.17 13.20
CA PRO A 173 14.86 -0.05 14.09
C PRO A 173 13.68 0.93 13.96
N VAL A 174 12.86 1.00 15.01
CA VAL A 174 11.85 2.03 15.18
C VAL A 174 12.58 3.35 15.42
N ALA A 175 12.49 4.28 14.47
CA ALA A 175 12.93 5.64 14.68
C ALA A 175 12.14 6.24 15.86
N GLN A 176 12.86 6.69 16.89
CA GLN A 176 12.26 7.40 18.03
C GLN A 176 11.50 8.63 17.52
N PRO A 177 10.27 8.88 18.02
CA PRO A 177 9.56 10.12 17.72
C PRO A 177 10.38 11.29 18.27
N THR A 178 10.87 12.15 17.38
CA THR A 178 11.45 13.43 17.76
C THR A 178 10.33 14.29 18.33
N THR A 179 10.35 14.52 19.64
CA THR A 179 9.45 15.46 20.30
C THR A 179 9.80 16.87 19.84
N PHE A 180 8.86 17.51 19.13
CA PHE A 180 8.95 18.94 18.88
C PHE A 180 8.76 19.69 20.20
N PRO A 181 9.61 20.66 20.56
CA PRO A 181 9.38 21.48 21.73
C PRO A 181 8.13 22.33 21.51
N THR A 182 7.09 22.05 22.30
CA THR A 182 5.93 22.93 22.48
C THR A 182 6.44 24.26 23.06
N GLN A 183 6.49 25.31 22.24
CA GLN A 183 6.69 26.66 22.73
C GLN A 183 5.40 27.13 23.41
N THR A 184 5.39 27.04 24.74
CA THR A 184 4.35 27.63 25.58
C THR A 184 4.49 29.15 25.51
N MET A 185 3.67 29.81 24.66
CA MET A 185 3.51 31.25 24.75
C MET A 185 2.66 31.57 25.98
N SER A 186 3.27 32.18 26.99
CA SER A 186 2.56 32.76 28.13
C SER A 186 1.77 33.98 27.65
N VAL A 187 0.44 33.88 27.62
CA VAL A 187 -0.47 34.99 27.40
C VAL A 187 -0.72 35.70 28.75
N PRO A 188 -0.53 37.02 28.86
CA PRO A 188 -0.88 37.75 30.07
C PRO A 188 -2.40 37.84 30.24
N ALA A 189 -2.84 37.61 31.49
CA ALA A 189 -4.22 37.74 31.92
C ALA A 189 -4.66 39.21 31.96
N SER A 190 -5.84 39.50 31.39
CA SER A 190 -6.92 40.32 31.97
C SER A 190 -7.88 40.78 30.87
N GLU A 191 -9.15 40.35 30.91
CA GLU A 191 -10.30 41.15 30.47
C GLU A 191 -11.63 40.52 30.98
N PRO A 192 -12.69 41.32 31.18
CA PRO A 192 -13.90 40.97 31.95
C PRO A 192 -14.91 40.13 31.17
N PRO A 193 -15.89 39.48 31.87
CA PRO A 193 -16.82 38.56 31.24
C PRO A 193 -17.86 39.29 30.38
N ILE A 194 -17.82 39.05 29.07
CA ILE A 194 -18.93 39.35 28.15
C ILE A 194 -19.77 38.09 28.01
N SER A 195 -21.05 38.18 28.38
CA SER A 195 -22.04 37.10 28.23
C SER A 195 -22.19 36.73 26.75
N ALA A 196 -21.73 35.54 26.38
CA ALA A 196 -21.94 34.96 25.06
C ALA A 196 -23.29 34.21 24.99
N PRO A 197 -24.01 34.26 23.85
CA PRO A 197 -25.27 33.58 23.65
C PRO A 197 -25.11 32.06 23.57
N SER A 198 -26.13 31.36 24.09
CA SER A 198 -26.29 29.92 24.16
C SER A 198 -25.95 29.20 22.83
N LEU A 199 -24.95 28.33 22.89
CA LEU A 199 -24.56 27.45 21.78
C LEU A 199 -25.61 26.34 21.59
N ILE A 200 -25.99 26.20 20.32
CA ILE A 200 -26.87 25.17 19.75
C ILE A 200 -26.35 23.77 20.13
N PRO A 201 -27.23 22.79 20.43
CA PRO A 201 -26.82 21.44 20.82
C PRO A 201 -25.98 20.77 19.74
N THR A 202 -24.75 20.42 20.12
CA THR A 202 -23.85 19.52 19.41
C THR A 202 -24.56 18.18 19.20
N SER A 203 -25.01 17.91 17.97
CA SER A 203 -25.53 16.61 17.59
C SER A 203 -24.43 15.57 17.73
N VAL A 204 -24.60 14.66 18.68
CA VAL A 204 -23.74 13.49 18.89
C VAL A 204 -23.60 12.73 17.56
N PRO A 205 -22.38 12.45 17.09
CA PRO A 205 -22.20 11.69 15.86
C PRO A 205 -22.80 10.30 16.03
N THR A 206 -23.74 9.97 15.16
CA THR A 206 -24.36 8.64 15.07
C THR A 206 -23.28 7.60 14.84
N SER A 207 -23.18 6.61 15.74
CA SER A 207 -22.24 5.51 15.62
C SER A 207 -22.44 4.79 14.28
N THR A 208 -21.42 4.84 13.43
CA THR A 208 -21.38 4.11 12.16
C THR A 208 -21.53 2.62 12.46
N THR A 209 -22.68 2.04 12.08
CA THR A 209 -22.91 0.60 12.16
C THR A 209 -21.84 -0.12 11.34
N VAL A 210 -20.97 -0.89 12.00
CA VAL A 210 -20.02 -1.77 11.33
C VAL A 210 -20.83 -2.84 10.60
N GLN A 211 -20.98 -2.69 9.28
CA GLN A 211 -21.64 -3.70 8.45
C GLN A 211 -20.72 -4.91 8.34
N GLN A 212 -20.99 -5.94 9.14
CA GLN A 212 -20.31 -7.22 9.06
C GLN A 212 -20.51 -7.82 7.65
N LEU A 213 -19.44 -8.33 7.03
CA LEU A 213 -19.54 -9.00 5.74
C LEU A 213 -20.44 -10.23 5.86
N THR A 214 -21.20 -10.50 4.81
CA THR A 214 -21.83 -11.82 4.66
C THR A 214 -20.76 -12.86 4.38
N GLN A 215 -20.98 -14.11 4.80
CA GLN A 215 -20.02 -15.21 4.62
C GLN A 215 -19.54 -15.35 3.15
N ASN A 216 -20.44 -15.18 2.18
CA ASN A 216 -20.09 -15.24 0.76
C ASN A 216 -19.18 -14.07 0.31
N GLN A 217 -19.34 -12.87 0.88
CA GLN A 217 -18.45 -11.74 0.60
C GLN A 217 -17.06 -11.98 1.20
N GLN A 218 -16.99 -12.60 2.38
CA GLN A 218 -15.71 -12.90 3.02
C GLN A 218 -14.87 -13.90 2.21
N VAL A 219 -15.48 -14.96 1.67
CA VAL A 219 -14.79 -15.91 0.78
C VAL A 219 -14.20 -15.19 -0.44
N THR A 220 -14.99 -14.31 -1.07
CA THR A 220 -14.54 -13.52 -2.23
C THR A 220 -13.34 -12.62 -1.89
N VAL A 221 -13.35 -11.97 -0.73
CA VAL A 221 -12.24 -11.11 -0.29
C VAL A 221 -10.96 -11.90 -0.04
N VAL A 222 -11.06 -13.10 0.56
CA VAL A 222 -9.90 -13.97 0.80
C VAL A 222 -9.28 -14.43 -0.53
N GLU A 223 -10.10 -14.81 -1.52
CA GLU A 223 -9.62 -15.18 -2.85
C GLU A 223 -8.91 -14.01 -3.55
N GLN A 224 -9.50 -12.81 -3.51
CA GLN A 224 -8.88 -11.61 -4.11
C GLN A 224 -7.58 -11.22 -3.42
N LEU A 225 -7.50 -11.38 -2.10
CA LEU A 225 -6.28 -11.13 -1.35
C LEU A 225 -5.18 -12.11 -1.77
N GLN A 226 -5.51 -13.40 -1.91
CA GLN A 226 -4.58 -14.41 -2.41
C GLN A 226 -4.12 -14.10 -3.84
N GLN A 227 -5.02 -13.66 -4.72
CA GLN A 227 -4.68 -13.25 -6.08
C GLN A 227 -3.73 -12.04 -6.09
N THR A 228 -4.02 -11.02 -5.29
CA THR A 228 -3.16 -9.83 -5.14
C THR A 228 -1.77 -10.22 -4.63
N GLN A 229 -1.72 -11.14 -3.66
CA GLN A 229 -0.47 -11.68 -3.12
C GLN A 229 0.35 -12.42 -4.19
N GLN A 230 -0.31 -13.21 -5.04
CA GLN A 230 0.33 -13.88 -6.16
C GLN A 230 0.87 -12.88 -7.18
N ASN A 231 0.11 -11.82 -7.50
CA ASN A 231 0.58 -10.79 -8.43
C ASN A 231 1.79 -10.03 -7.89
N ILE A 232 1.79 -9.70 -6.59
CA ILE A 232 2.95 -9.10 -5.91
C ILE A 232 4.18 -10.01 -6.03
N ASN A 233 4.02 -11.32 -5.79
CA ASN A 233 5.13 -12.27 -5.89
C ASN A 233 5.66 -12.38 -7.33
N ASN A 234 4.77 -12.48 -8.32
CA ASN A 234 5.15 -12.48 -9.74
C ASN A 234 5.90 -11.20 -10.12
N THR A 235 5.44 -10.05 -9.62
CA THR A 235 6.10 -8.76 -9.86
C THR A 235 7.47 -8.69 -9.21
N ILE A 236 7.64 -9.23 -7.99
CA ILE A 236 8.95 -9.35 -7.34
C ILE A 236 9.91 -10.18 -8.19
N GLU A 237 9.47 -11.32 -8.73
CA GLU A 237 10.29 -12.15 -9.62
C GLU A 237 10.69 -11.40 -10.90
N GLN A 238 9.75 -10.68 -11.52
CA GLN A 238 10.02 -9.84 -12.68
C GLN A 238 11.06 -8.76 -12.35
N MET A 239 10.91 -8.05 -11.24
CA MET A 239 11.88 -7.01 -10.83
C MET A 239 13.25 -7.62 -10.48
N ASN A 240 13.30 -8.81 -9.89
CA ASN A 240 14.55 -9.52 -9.64
C ASN A 240 15.28 -9.90 -10.93
N SER A 241 14.57 -10.16 -12.03
CA SER A 241 15.19 -10.38 -13.35
C SER A 241 15.87 -9.12 -13.90
N ILE A 242 15.37 -7.93 -13.55
CA ILE A 242 16.01 -6.64 -13.88
C ILE A 242 17.26 -6.44 -13.01
N ILE A 243 17.20 -6.84 -11.73
CA ILE A 243 18.30 -6.67 -10.78
C ILE A 243 19.48 -7.59 -11.11
N ASN A 244 19.20 -8.84 -11.44
CA ASN A 244 20.21 -9.87 -11.70
C ASN A 244 19.98 -10.53 -13.07
N PRO A 245 20.28 -9.85 -14.18
CA PRO A 245 19.97 -10.35 -15.54
C PRO A 245 20.66 -11.67 -15.87
N ASN A 246 21.78 -12.00 -15.20
CA ASN A 246 22.52 -13.24 -15.41
C ASN A 246 21.99 -14.45 -14.61
N SER A 247 21.00 -14.27 -13.73
CA SER A 247 20.51 -15.36 -12.87
C SER A 247 19.73 -16.44 -13.63
N GLY A 248 19.30 -16.19 -14.88
CA GLY A 248 18.46 -17.10 -15.67
C GLY A 248 19.18 -17.97 -16.71
N ASN A 249 20.43 -17.69 -17.05
CA ASN A 249 21.09 -18.29 -18.23
C ASN A 249 21.98 -19.53 -17.95
N ASN A 250 22.08 -20.00 -16.71
CA ASN A 250 22.90 -21.19 -16.38
C ASN A 250 22.19 -22.55 -16.64
N ARG A 251 21.11 -22.60 -17.41
CA ARG A 251 20.37 -23.85 -17.70
C ARG A 251 20.62 -24.46 -19.08
N LYS A 252 21.52 -23.95 -19.90
CA LYS A 252 21.74 -24.46 -21.27
C LYS A 252 23.20 -24.48 -21.66
N GLY A 253 23.93 -25.46 -21.17
CA GLY A 253 25.34 -25.66 -21.52
C GLY A 253 25.93 -26.93 -20.93
N ASN A 254 25.26 -28.07 -21.12
CA ASN A 254 25.90 -29.36 -20.85
C ASN A 254 25.33 -30.55 -21.65
N ASP A 255 24.83 -30.32 -22.87
CA ASP A 255 24.30 -31.38 -23.75
C ASP A 255 25.15 -31.63 -25.01
N ASP A 256 26.34 -31.02 -25.14
CA ASP A 256 27.20 -31.20 -26.33
C ASP A 256 28.37 -32.19 -26.12
N ASN A 257 28.26 -33.12 -25.16
CA ASN A 257 29.30 -34.14 -24.97
C ASN A 257 28.77 -35.58 -25.08
N ARG A 258 27.98 -35.86 -26.12
CA ARG A 258 27.56 -37.23 -26.43
C ARG A 258 27.43 -37.48 -27.93
N ARG A 259 28.55 -37.45 -28.66
CA ARG A 259 28.68 -38.20 -29.93
C ARG A 259 30.13 -38.46 -30.34
N ASP A 260 30.84 -39.18 -29.48
CA ASP A 260 31.90 -40.08 -29.96
C ASP A 260 31.28 -41.37 -30.50
N ASN A 261 31.89 -41.88 -31.55
CA ASN A 261 31.82 -43.26 -32.06
C ASN A 261 30.49 -43.77 -32.63
N ASN A 262 30.40 -43.79 -33.97
CA ASN A 262 30.36 -45.09 -34.66
C ASN A 262 30.65 -44.99 -36.18
N GLY A 263 31.58 -45.80 -36.66
CA GLY A 263 31.36 -46.57 -37.89
C GLY A 263 31.89 -46.01 -39.21
N GLY A 264 33.04 -46.53 -39.63
CA GLY A 264 33.05 -47.40 -40.81
C GLY A 264 33.25 -46.75 -42.18
N GLY A 265 34.49 -46.83 -42.66
CA GLY A 265 34.82 -47.55 -43.89
C GLY A 265 34.16 -47.14 -45.21
N GLY A 266 34.97 -46.64 -46.15
CA GLY A 266 34.51 -46.50 -47.53
C GLY A 266 35.56 -45.98 -48.50
N LYS A 267 36.49 -46.83 -48.92
CA LYS A 267 37.26 -46.67 -50.16
C LYS A 267 36.31 -46.38 -51.34
N ARG A 268 36.68 -45.49 -52.26
CA ARG A 268 36.80 -45.80 -53.71
C ARG A 268 37.36 -44.62 -54.51
N ARG A 269 38.41 -44.96 -55.26
CA ARG A 269 38.95 -44.27 -56.44
C ARG A 269 37.87 -44.25 -57.54
N TRP A 270 37.86 -43.23 -58.40
CA TRP A 270 38.30 -43.26 -59.81
C TRP A 270 38.47 -41.82 -60.27
#